data_AF-A0A4Q7UD42-F1
#
_entry.id   AF-A0A4Q7UD42-F1
#
_cell.length_a   1.000
_cell.length_b   1.000
_cell.length_c   1.000
_cell.angle_alpha   90.00
_cell.angle_beta   90.00
_cell.angle_gamma   90.00
#
_symmetry.space_group_name_H-M   'P 1'
#
loop_
_entity.id
_entity.type
_entity.pdbx_description
1 polymer ?
#
loop_
_entity_poly.entity_id
_entity_poly.type
_entity_poly.pdbx_seq_one_letter_code
_entity_poly.pdbx_strand_id
1 'polypeptide(L)'
;MSHDDATLSDGSAPTAGTARRSLLRNVALAGAAATASALIPAGTAAASARGHHGAPAPATNADLDTSHATPEVAKLFVRYFQDKTRADVDATMSYFSRPKITYIDATLGWPWYTWDELKALFAQYMPTWPATAKSYPTRILGDARSAVVIFTDTPELFGHEIRPLGFVNFERGKIVRWIDYWDGRDFTMADIVAQRTPADKFPHDFKEPTVGEQAAPAMRRTAEALQTAFAAKNAQAAARVFAYDAVFEDRTLHATVVGRQHIQAYLGRALNLLPYGPGSLVRHVVGSAVGGGYEWVNRHNPATHGGTALELDAAGRITRLTTAWDGSLVDKRVLTELLARSIEE
;
A
#
# COMPACT_ATOMS: atom_id res chain seq x y z
N MET A 1 63.33 27.33 -25.01
CA MET A 1 63.80 25.95 -24.75
C MET A 1 63.10 25.53 -23.48
N SER A 2 61.93 24.88 -23.55
CA SER A 2 61.67 23.45 -23.85
C SER A 2 61.02 22.89 -22.57
N HIS A 3 59.69 22.77 -22.59
CA HIS A 3 58.87 21.54 -22.62
C HIS A 3 58.45 21.13 -21.20
N ASP A 4 57.18 21.30 -20.82
CA ASP A 4 55.92 20.62 -21.23
C ASP A 4 55.63 19.34 -20.43
N ASP A 5 54.54 19.45 -19.67
CA ASP A 5 53.47 18.49 -19.37
C ASP A 5 53.78 16.99 -19.21
N ALA A 6 53.64 16.54 -17.96
CA ALA A 6 53.32 15.16 -17.62
C ALA A 6 51.83 15.05 -17.28
N THR A 7 51.06 14.46 -18.19
CA THR A 7 49.67 14.03 -17.99
C THR A 7 49.66 12.66 -17.29
N LEU A 8 49.04 12.59 -16.10
CA LEU A 8 48.61 11.33 -15.49
C LEU A 8 47.11 11.16 -15.75
N SER A 9 46.80 10.26 -16.67
CA SER A 9 45.45 9.74 -16.94
C SER A 9 45.17 8.59 -15.99
N ASP A 10 44.26 8.78 -15.03
CA ASP A 10 43.75 7.71 -14.19
C ASP A 10 42.37 7.26 -14.71
N GLY A 11 42.29 5.98 -15.07
CA GLY A 11 41.09 5.34 -15.61
C GLY A 11 40.06 5.13 -14.50
N SER A 12 38.94 5.84 -14.59
CA SER A 12 37.78 5.59 -13.74
C SER A 12 36.85 4.57 -14.41
N ALA A 13 36.78 3.39 -13.80
CA ALA A 13 35.76 2.38 -14.07
C ALA A 13 34.35 2.98 -13.83
N PRO A 14 33.33 2.59 -14.60
CA PRO A 14 31.97 3.09 -14.41
C PRO A 14 31.44 2.60 -13.06
N THR A 15 31.19 3.55 -12.16
CA THR A 15 30.59 3.34 -10.84
C THR A 15 29.12 2.96 -10.96
N ALA A 16 28.65 2.09 -10.06
CA ALA A 16 27.29 1.54 -9.96
C ALA A 16 26.15 2.58 -9.80
N GLY A 17 26.43 3.88 -9.93
CA GLY A 17 25.46 4.97 -9.80
C GLY A 17 24.60 5.23 -11.05
N THR A 18 25.01 4.74 -12.23
CA THR A 18 24.28 4.96 -13.49
C THR A 18 23.08 4.03 -13.65
N ALA A 19 23.14 2.79 -13.14
CA ALA A 19 21.99 1.87 -13.14
C ALA A 19 20.85 2.37 -12.23
N ARG A 20 21.19 2.97 -11.09
CA ARG A 20 20.20 3.52 -10.12
C ARG A 20 19.40 4.71 -10.66
N ARG A 21 20.00 5.55 -11.51
CA ARG A 21 19.31 6.70 -12.12
C ARG A 21 18.38 6.33 -13.28
N SER A 22 18.53 5.13 -13.86
CA SER A 22 17.68 4.70 -14.98
C SER A 22 16.29 4.25 -14.55
N LEU A 23 16.14 3.69 -13.34
CA LEU A 23 14.84 3.34 -12.76
C LEU A 23 13.97 4.58 -12.50
N LEU A 24 14.58 5.70 -12.11
CA LEU A 24 13.88 6.94 -11.76
C LEU A 24 13.43 7.78 -12.97
N ARG A 25 13.97 7.57 -14.17
CA ARG A 25 13.62 8.35 -15.37
C ARG A 25 12.55 7.73 -16.27
N ASN A 26 12.35 6.42 -16.21
CA ASN A 26 11.44 5.73 -17.13
C ASN A 26 9.97 5.72 -16.70
N VAL A 27 9.66 6.21 -15.49
CA VAL A 27 8.30 6.34 -14.98
C VAL A 27 7.60 7.60 -15.54
N ALA A 28 8.36 8.65 -15.91
CA ALA A 28 7.80 9.95 -16.26
C ALA A 28 7.35 10.11 -17.73
N LEU A 29 7.49 9.10 -18.60
CA LEU A 29 7.26 9.27 -20.05
C LEU A 29 6.32 8.24 -20.72
N ALA A 30 5.74 7.29 -20.00
CA ALA A 30 4.79 6.33 -20.57
C ALA A 30 3.33 6.83 -20.56
N GLY A 31 3.13 8.11 -20.90
CA GLY A 31 1.84 8.80 -20.83
C GLY A 31 1.54 9.68 -22.05
N ALA A 32 1.92 9.25 -23.25
CA ALA A 32 1.35 9.71 -24.52
C ALA A 32 1.77 8.76 -25.64
N ALA A 33 0.81 8.31 -26.46
CA ALA A 33 1.07 7.44 -27.60
C ALA A 33 2.02 8.11 -28.61
N ALA A 34 3.15 7.45 -28.91
CA ALA A 34 3.86 7.59 -30.18
C ALA A 34 4.79 6.39 -30.42
N THR A 35 4.59 5.73 -31.56
CA THR A 35 5.52 4.79 -32.18
C THR A 35 6.90 5.41 -32.39
N ALA A 36 7.96 4.76 -31.89
CA ALA A 36 9.31 4.90 -32.43
C ALA A 36 10.12 3.64 -32.08
N SER A 37 10.33 2.79 -33.09
CA SER A 37 11.30 1.70 -33.05
C SER A 37 12.70 2.28 -32.85
N ALA A 38 13.40 1.83 -31.82
CA ALA A 38 14.84 2.02 -31.69
C ALA A 38 15.50 0.68 -31.31
N LEU A 39 16.29 0.17 -32.25
CA LEU A 39 17.16 -0.99 -32.11
C LEU A 39 18.21 -0.73 -31.01
N ILE A 40 18.36 -1.67 -30.08
CA ILE A 40 19.52 -1.76 -29.18
C ILE A 40 20.08 -3.19 -29.32
N PRO A 41 21.41 -3.35 -29.46
CA PRO A 41 22.01 -4.60 -29.91
C PRO A 41 21.94 -5.70 -28.88
N ALA A 42 21.69 -6.93 -29.35
CA ALA A 42 21.77 -8.15 -28.58
C ALA A 42 23.21 -8.38 -28.09
N GLY A 43 23.45 -8.11 -26.81
CA GLY A 43 24.64 -8.57 -26.11
C GLY A 43 24.52 -10.06 -25.85
N THR A 44 25.38 -10.85 -26.49
CA THR A 44 25.56 -12.28 -26.22
C THR A 44 26.05 -12.51 -24.79
N ALA A 45 25.24 -13.18 -23.97
CA ALA A 45 25.73 -13.81 -22.75
C ALA A 45 25.74 -15.33 -22.95
N ALA A 46 26.95 -15.88 -23.00
CA ALA A 46 27.23 -17.29 -23.17
C ALA A 46 26.73 -18.12 -21.97
N ALA A 47 26.18 -19.29 -22.28
CA ALA A 47 25.86 -20.31 -21.29
C ALA A 47 27.14 -20.95 -20.72
N SER A 48 27.14 -21.20 -19.41
CA SER A 48 27.83 -22.37 -18.86
C SER A 48 27.09 -22.94 -17.67
N ALA A 49 27.19 -24.25 -17.57
CA ALA A 49 26.19 -25.16 -17.07
C ALA A 49 26.33 -25.54 -15.58
N ARG A 50 25.19 -25.93 -15.01
CA ARG A 50 24.97 -26.93 -13.94
C ARG A 50 25.60 -26.69 -12.57
N GLY A 51 24.74 -26.34 -11.63
CA GLY A 51 24.83 -26.76 -10.23
C GLY A 51 23.44 -27.16 -9.73
N HIS A 52 23.24 -28.44 -9.43
CA HIS A 52 22.09 -28.92 -8.67
C HIS A 52 22.18 -28.37 -7.24
N HIS A 53 21.29 -27.45 -6.86
CA HIS A 53 20.99 -27.17 -5.47
C HIS A 53 19.48 -27.12 -5.30
N GLY A 54 19.01 -27.84 -4.28
CA GLY A 54 17.61 -28.21 -4.07
C GLY A 54 16.66 -27.02 -3.99
N ALA A 55 15.37 -27.33 -4.21
CA ALA A 55 14.29 -26.39 -4.06
C ALA A 55 14.42 -25.63 -2.72
N PRO A 56 14.39 -24.28 -2.72
CA PRO A 56 14.38 -23.52 -1.49
C PRO A 56 13.14 -23.93 -0.68
N ALA A 57 13.33 -24.25 0.60
CA ALA A 57 12.23 -24.45 1.53
C ALA A 57 11.29 -23.21 1.48
N PRO A 58 9.96 -23.40 1.52
CA PRO A 58 9.05 -22.27 1.51
C PRO A 58 9.37 -21.38 2.70
N ALA A 59 9.68 -20.11 2.44
CA ALA A 59 9.78 -19.11 3.49
C ALA A 59 8.43 -19.07 4.21
N THR A 60 8.38 -19.69 5.39
CA THR A 60 7.24 -19.62 6.28
C THR A 60 7.13 -18.18 6.73
N ASN A 61 6.06 -17.49 6.35
CA ASN A 61 5.69 -16.19 6.92
C ASN A 61 5.30 -16.42 8.39
N ALA A 62 6.29 -16.65 9.27
CA ALA A 62 6.07 -17.09 10.64
C ALA A 62 5.25 -16.07 11.46
N ASP A 63 5.17 -14.82 11.00
CA ASP A 63 4.49 -13.70 11.66
C ASP A 63 3.23 -13.23 10.93
N LEU A 64 2.72 -13.99 9.94
CA LEU A 64 1.46 -13.64 9.27
C LEU A 64 0.26 -13.89 10.19
N ASP A 65 -0.48 -12.82 10.47
CA ASP A 65 -1.75 -12.89 11.19
C ASP A 65 -2.95 -13.04 10.24
N THR A 66 -3.66 -14.17 10.36
CA THR A 66 -4.90 -14.47 9.62
C THR A 66 -6.07 -14.73 10.55
N SER A 67 -5.98 -14.34 11.83
CA SER A 67 -6.99 -14.65 12.85
C SER A 67 -8.38 -14.08 12.53
N HIS A 68 -8.43 -12.99 11.74
CA HIS A 68 -9.66 -12.32 11.30
C HIS A 68 -9.95 -12.51 9.79
N ALA A 69 -9.33 -13.51 9.17
CA ALA A 69 -9.56 -13.88 7.78
C ALA A 69 -10.19 -15.28 7.67
N THR A 70 -11.05 -15.45 6.67
CA THR A 70 -11.46 -16.79 6.25
C THR A 70 -10.27 -17.59 5.69
N PRO A 71 -10.21 -18.92 5.86
CA PRO A 71 -9.12 -19.73 5.33
C PRO A 71 -8.91 -19.57 3.81
N GLU A 72 -10.00 -19.34 3.07
CA GLU A 72 -9.99 -19.18 1.62
C GLU A 72 -9.21 -17.92 1.20
N VAL A 73 -9.52 -16.77 1.81
CA VAL A 73 -8.85 -15.51 1.47
C VAL A 73 -7.41 -15.47 1.99
N ALA A 74 -7.14 -16.07 3.16
CA ALA A 74 -5.79 -16.24 3.69
C ALA A 74 -4.91 -17.02 2.70
N LYS A 75 -5.40 -18.17 2.22
CA LYS A 75 -4.71 -19.00 1.23
C LYS A 75 -4.50 -18.27 -0.09
N LEU A 76 -5.48 -17.50 -0.56
CA LEU A 76 -5.38 -16.71 -1.79
C LEU A 76 -4.21 -15.73 -1.70
N PHE A 77 -4.16 -14.90 -0.66
CA PHE A 77 -3.11 -13.89 -0.54
C PHE A 77 -1.73 -14.49 -0.26
N VAL A 78 -1.63 -15.54 0.57
CA VAL A 78 -0.35 -16.23 0.78
C VAL A 78 0.25 -16.69 -0.55
N ARG A 79 -0.57 -17.27 -1.43
CA ARG A 79 -0.09 -17.72 -2.74
C ARG A 79 0.19 -16.56 -3.69
N TYR A 80 -0.67 -15.55 -3.73
CA TYR A 80 -0.45 -14.33 -4.52
C TYR A 80 0.92 -13.70 -4.20
N PHE A 81 1.23 -13.50 -2.92
CA PHE A 81 2.49 -12.88 -2.50
C PHE A 81 3.71 -13.80 -2.72
N GLN A 82 3.53 -15.13 -2.62
CA GLN A 82 4.57 -16.08 -3.02
C GLN A 82 4.89 -15.98 -4.51
N ASP A 83 3.88 -15.89 -5.37
CA ASP A 83 4.06 -15.79 -6.82
C ASP A 83 4.64 -14.42 -7.21
N LYS A 84 4.17 -13.33 -6.58
CA LYS A 84 4.73 -11.97 -6.73
C LYS A 84 6.21 -11.95 -6.31
N THR A 85 6.56 -12.53 -5.17
CA THR A 85 7.96 -12.62 -4.69
C THR A 85 8.85 -13.46 -5.59
N ARG A 86 8.31 -14.50 -6.26
CA ARG A 86 9.06 -15.27 -7.26
C ARG A 86 9.22 -14.53 -8.60
N ALA A 87 8.71 -13.30 -8.71
CA ALA A 87 8.67 -12.53 -9.95
C ALA A 87 7.94 -13.27 -11.09
N ASP A 88 6.98 -14.15 -10.75
CA ASP A 88 6.19 -14.89 -11.74
C ASP A 88 4.98 -14.04 -12.15
N VAL A 89 5.14 -13.34 -13.28
CA VAL A 89 4.13 -12.42 -13.81
C VAL A 89 2.82 -13.14 -14.12
N ASP A 90 2.88 -14.31 -14.76
CA ASP A 90 1.69 -15.03 -15.19
C ASP A 90 0.95 -15.64 -13.99
N ALA A 91 1.68 -16.21 -13.03
CA ALA A 91 1.08 -16.72 -11.80
C ALA A 91 0.48 -15.58 -10.97
N THR A 92 1.17 -14.44 -10.82
CA THR A 92 0.64 -13.25 -10.14
C THR A 92 -0.62 -12.72 -10.82
N MET A 93 -0.60 -12.61 -12.15
CA MET A 93 -1.76 -12.11 -12.89
C MET A 93 -2.94 -13.10 -12.90
N SER A 94 -2.70 -14.38 -12.57
CA SER A 94 -3.75 -15.38 -12.47
C SER A 94 -4.76 -15.10 -11.34
N TYR A 95 -4.40 -14.32 -10.31
CA TYR A 95 -5.31 -13.97 -9.21
C TYR A 95 -6.32 -12.88 -9.58
N PHE A 96 -6.03 -12.09 -10.61
CA PHE A 96 -6.88 -11.01 -11.07
C PHE A 96 -7.91 -11.48 -12.10
N SER A 97 -9.08 -10.86 -12.07
CA SER A 97 -10.13 -11.10 -13.05
C SER A 97 -9.76 -10.41 -14.36
N ARG A 98 -9.57 -11.21 -15.41
CA ARG A 98 -9.28 -10.71 -16.76
C ARG A 98 -10.37 -9.79 -17.34
N PRO A 99 -11.68 -10.11 -17.24
CA PRO A 99 -12.72 -9.25 -17.84
C PRO A 99 -13.03 -8.00 -17.00
N LYS A 100 -12.58 -7.93 -15.75
CA LYS A 100 -12.94 -6.87 -14.81
C LYS A 100 -11.87 -6.75 -13.73
N ILE A 101 -11.11 -5.65 -13.75
CA ILE A 101 -10.18 -5.31 -12.68
C ILE A 101 -10.04 -3.79 -12.59
N THR A 102 -9.87 -3.28 -11.38
CA THR A 102 -9.28 -1.96 -11.12
C THR A 102 -8.16 -2.16 -10.10
N TYR A 103 -6.95 -1.72 -10.44
CA TYR A 103 -5.86 -1.57 -9.47
C TYR A 103 -5.51 -0.09 -9.39
N ILE A 104 -5.40 0.47 -8.19
CA ILE A 104 -4.91 1.83 -8.00
C ILE A 104 -3.90 1.86 -6.87
N ASP A 105 -2.70 2.38 -7.14
CA ASP A 105 -1.86 2.91 -6.07
C ASP A 105 -2.42 4.29 -5.70
N ALA A 106 -3.12 4.38 -4.57
CA ALA A 106 -3.79 5.60 -4.19
C ALA A 106 -2.80 6.68 -3.74
N THR A 107 -1.61 6.33 -3.26
CA THR A 107 -0.61 7.33 -2.84
C THR A 107 0.00 8.04 -4.05
N LEU A 108 0.34 7.29 -5.10
CA LEU A 108 0.90 7.83 -6.34
C LEU A 108 -0.17 8.31 -7.33
N GLY A 109 -1.40 7.82 -7.19
CA GLY A 109 -2.49 8.08 -8.13
C GLY A 109 -2.28 7.36 -9.46
N TRP A 110 -1.76 6.13 -9.43
CA TRP A 110 -1.53 5.31 -10.62
C TRP A 110 -2.67 4.31 -10.81
N PRO A 111 -3.54 4.49 -11.82
CA PRO A 111 -4.60 3.54 -12.09
C PRO A 111 -4.25 2.56 -13.23
N TRP A 112 -4.64 1.31 -13.05
CA TRP A 112 -4.71 0.30 -14.12
C TRP A 112 -6.13 -0.26 -14.13
N TYR A 113 -6.87 0.02 -15.20
CA TYR A 113 -8.30 -0.30 -15.31
C TYR A 113 -8.56 -1.59 -16.10
N THR A 114 -7.50 -2.20 -16.65
CA THR A 114 -7.58 -3.45 -17.38
C THR A 114 -6.52 -4.43 -16.92
N TRP A 115 -6.78 -5.70 -17.16
CA TRP A 115 -5.85 -6.78 -16.80
C TRP A 115 -4.56 -6.69 -17.62
N ASP A 116 -4.65 -6.31 -18.90
CA ASP A 116 -3.48 -6.19 -19.78
C ASP A 116 -2.57 -5.01 -19.35
N GLU A 117 -3.13 -3.88 -18.93
CA GLU A 117 -2.37 -2.74 -18.38
C GLU A 117 -1.61 -3.14 -17.10
N LEU A 118 -2.28 -3.81 -16.15
CA LEU A 118 -1.64 -4.27 -14.92
C LEU A 118 -0.58 -5.35 -15.20
N LYS A 119 -0.86 -6.27 -16.13
CA LYS A 119 0.12 -7.28 -16.55
C LYS A 119 1.35 -6.62 -17.19
N ALA A 120 1.16 -5.62 -18.05
CA ALA A 120 2.26 -4.92 -18.69
C ALA A 120 3.18 -4.26 -17.65
N LEU A 121 2.59 -3.65 -16.61
CA LEU A 121 3.34 -3.12 -15.47
C LEU A 121 4.21 -4.21 -14.81
N PHE A 122 3.62 -5.33 -14.41
CA PHE A 122 4.39 -6.39 -13.76
C PHE A 122 5.41 -7.03 -14.71
N ALA A 123 5.09 -7.21 -15.99
CA ALA A 123 6.02 -7.72 -16.99
C ALA A 123 7.22 -6.79 -17.20
N GLN A 124 7.03 -5.48 -17.05
CA GLN A 124 8.10 -4.50 -17.13
C GLN A 124 9.03 -4.57 -15.91
N TYR A 125 8.48 -4.69 -14.69
CA TYR A 125 9.27 -4.54 -13.46
C TYR A 125 9.72 -5.85 -12.82
N MET A 126 8.84 -6.85 -12.71
CA MET A 126 9.15 -8.10 -12.00
C MET A 126 10.45 -8.78 -12.47
N PRO A 127 10.75 -8.90 -13.79
CA PRO A 127 11.97 -9.54 -14.25
C PRO A 127 13.27 -8.82 -13.84
N THR A 128 13.17 -7.55 -13.41
CA THR A 128 14.32 -6.74 -12.99
C THR A 128 14.58 -6.80 -11.48
N TRP A 129 13.66 -7.38 -10.72
CA TRP A 129 13.81 -7.49 -9.26
C TRP A 129 14.91 -8.48 -8.89
N PRO A 130 15.80 -8.15 -7.95
CA PRO A 130 16.79 -9.09 -7.47
C PRO A 130 16.10 -10.22 -6.68
N ALA A 131 16.75 -11.39 -6.58
CA ALA A 131 16.21 -12.55 -5.86
C ALA A 131 15.95 -12.30 -4.35
N THR A 132 16.51 -11.22 -3.79
CA THR A 132 16.27 -10.77 -2.41
C THR A 132 15.00 -9.94 -2.25
N ALA A 133 14.40 -9.45 -3.34
CA ALA A 133 13.16 -8.69 -3.33
C ALA A 133 12.00 -9.55 -2.82
N LYS A 134 11.25 -9.03 -1.84
CA LYS A 134 10.08 -9.72 -1.29
C LYS A 134 8.88 -8.80 -1.16
N SER A 135 7.72 -9.37 -1.44
CA SER A 135 6.42 -8.80 -1.13
C SER A 135 5.66 -9.82 -0.31
N TYR A 136 5.28 -9.49 0.93
CA TYR A 136 4.68 -10.47 1.83
C TYR A 136 3.61 -9.87 2.75
N PRO A 137 2.51 -10.60 3.00
CA PRO A 137 1.48 -10.12 3.90
C PRO A 137 1.94 -10.27 5.35
N THR A 138 1.61 -9.27 6.16
CA THR A 138 1.79 -9.30 7.61
C THR A 138 0.45 -9.52 8.31
N ARG A 139 -0.65 -9.07 7.71
CA ARG A 139 -2.01 -9.35 8.18
C ARG A 139 -3.01 -9.45 7.04
N ILE A 140 -3.97 -10.36 7.16
CA ILE A 140 -5.09 -10.49 6.22
C ILE A 140 -6.40 -10.43 7.03
N LEU A 141 -7.33 -9.59 6.58
CA LEU A 141 -8.59 -9.31 7.26
C LEU A 141 -9.76 -9.43 6.28
N GLY A 142 -10.73 -10.31 6.54
CA GLY A 142 -11.94 -10.39 5.72
C GLY A 142 -12.28 -11.77 5.16
N ASP A 143 -13.01 -11.79 4.05
CA ASP A 143 -13.55 -13.01 3.47
C ASP A 143 -13.37 -13.06 1.94
N ALA A 144 -13.90 -14.11 1.32
CA ALA A 144 -13.82 -14.33 -0.12
C ALA A 144 -14.68 -13.37 -0.97
N ARG A 145 -15.38 -12.39 -0.36
CA ARG A 145 -16.08 -11.31 -1.07
C ARG A 145 -15.25 -10.03 -1.08
N SER A 146 -14.68 -9.67 0.06
CA SER A 146 -13.78 -8.52 0.15
C SER A 146 -12.88 -8.60 1.39
N ALA A 147 -11.73 -7.95 1.34
CA ALA A 147 -10.72 -8.02 2.39
C ALA A 147 -9.83 -6.77 2.43
N VAL A 148 -9.14 -6.59 3.54
CA VAL A 148 -7.94 -5.76 3.65
C VAL A 148 -6.74 -6.68 3.77
N VAL A 149 -5.68 -6.40 3.02
CA VAL A 149 -4.38 -7.03 3.21
C VAL A 149 -3.35 -5.97 3.60
N ILE A 150 -2.70 -6.20 4.73
CA ILE A 150 -1.58 -5.38 5.20
C ILE A 150 -0.32 -6.14 4.83
N PHE A 151 0.58 -5.50 4.09
CA PHE A 151 1.77 -6.16 3.57
C PHE A 151 2.98 -5.23 3.59
N THR A 152 4.14 -5.83 3.31
CA THR A 152 5.42 -5.14 3.19
C THR A 152 6.04 -5.49 1.85
N ASP A 153 6.43 -4.46 1.12
CA ASP A 153 7.30 -4.56 -0.05
C ASP A 153 8.70 -4.11 0.38
N THR A 154 9.69 -4.98 0.19
CA THR A 154 11.07 -4.67 0.61
C THR A 154 11.72 -3.61 -0.28
N PRO A 155 12.77 -2.91 0.21
CA PRO A 155 13.46 -1.88 -0.56
C PRO A 155 13.93 -2.30 -1.95
N GLU A 156 14.19 -3.57 -2.17
CA GLU A 156 14.66 -4.08 -3.45
C GLU A 156 13.60 -4.02 -4.57
N LEU A 157 12.31 -3.90 -4.25
CA LEU A 157 11.26 -3.78 -5.27
C LEU A 157 11.19 -2.35 -5.85
N PHE A 158 11.32 -1.34 -4.98
CA PHE A 158 10.99 0.05 -5.32
C PHE A 158 12.09 1.07 -4.96
N GLY A 159 13.22 0.61 -4.44
CA GLY A 159 14.29 1.45 -3.88
C GLY A 159 14.06 1.84 -2.42
N HIS A 160 12.86 1.60 -1.88
CA HIS A 160 12.41 1.94 -0.54
C HIS A 160 11.45 0.88 -0.01
N GLU A 161 11.42 0.67 1.31
CA GLU A 161 10.41 -0.22 1.91
C GLU A 161 9.06 0.49 1.88
N ILE A 162 8.01 -0.20 1.44
CA ILE A 162 6.65 0.32 1.47
C ILE A 162 5.80 -0.60 2.34
N ARG A 163 4.86 -0.01 3.10
CA ARG A 163 3.98 -0.74 4.01
C ARG A 163 2.49 -0.50 3.72
N PRO A 164 1.92 -1.06 2.62
CA PRO A 164 0.57 -0.71 2.21
C PRO A 164 -0.54 -1.38 3.03
N LEU A 165 -1.71 -0.72 3.00
CA LEU A 165 -3.02 -1.29 3.26
C LEU A 165 -3.73 -1.44 1.90
N GLY A 166 -3.87 -2.68 1.44
CA GLY A 166 -4.57 -3.02 0.20
C GLY A 166 -6.04 -3.36 0.46
N PHE A 167 -6.96 -2.60 -0.12
CA PHE A 167 -8.41 -2.81 -0.04
C PHE A 167 -8.90 -3.56 -1.29
N VAL A 168 -9.41 -4.77 -1.08
CA VAL A 168 -9.59 -5.75 -2.16
C VAL A 168 -11.03 -6.25 -2.23
N ASN A 169 -11.60 -6.27 -3.43
CA ASN A 169 -12.88 -6.93 -3.73
C ASN A 169 -12.67 -8.12 -4.64
N PHE A 170 -13.48 -9.15 -4.45
CA PHE A 170 -13.43 -10.39 -5.20
C PHE A 170 -14.75 -10.67 -5.92
N GLU A 171 -14.66 -11.22 -7.12
CA GLU A 171 -15.79 -11.88 -7.79
C GLU A 171 -15.33 -13.23 -8.31
N ARG A 172 -16.10 -14.29 -8.01
CA ARG A 172 -15.79 -15.66 -8.47
C ARG A 172 -14.35 -16.09 -8.12
N GLY A 173 -13.88 -15.69 -6.93
CA GLY A 173 -12.53 -16.01 -6.43
C GLY A 173 -11.39 -15.27 -7.14
N LYS A 174 -11.69 -14.24 -7.93
CA LYS A 174 -10.70 -13.38 -8.59
C LYS A 174 -10.76 -11.96 -8.05
N ILE A 175 -9.62 -11.32 -7.94
CA ILE A 175 -9.53 -9.91 -7.57
C ILE A 175 -10.13 -9.07 -8.70
N VAL A 176 -11.10 -8.21 -8.37
CA VAL A 176 -11.75 -7.27 -9.31
C VAL A 176 -11.49 -5.81 -8.95
N ARG A 177 -11.03 -5.52 -7.73
CA ARG A 177 -10.61 -4.20 -7.29
C ARG A 177 -9.50 -4.35 -6.25
N TRP A 178 -8.45 -3.55 -6.34
CA TRP A 178 -7.38 -3.43 -5.36
C TRP A 178 -6.95 -1.96 -5.26
N ILE A 179 -7.03 -1.37 -4.09
CA ILE A 179 -6.53 -0.01 -3.83
C ILE A 179 -5.50 -0.03 -2.71
N ASP A 180 -4.29 0.46 -3.00
CA ASP A 180 -3.21 0.54 -2.01
C ASP A 180 -3.09 1.92 -1.40
N TYR A 181 -3.08 1.98 -0.07
CA TYR A 181 -2.79 3.19 0.70
C TYR A 181 -1.52 2.99 1.52
N TRP A 182 -0.59 3.94 1.42
CA TRP A 182 0.66 3.95 2.17
C TRP A 182 1.18 5.38 2.34
N ASP A 183 2.19 5.58 3.19
CA ASP A 183 2.76 6.91 3.43
C ASP A 183 3.79 7.27 2.37
N GLY A 184 3.55 8.30 1.56
CA GLY A 184 4.48 8.72 0.51
C GLY A 184 5.88 9.10 1.02
N ARG A 185 6.05 9.32 2.34
CA ARG A 185 7.36 9.55 2.98
C ARG A 185 8.18 8.28 3.20
N ASP A 186 7.61 7.10 2.95
CA ASP A 186 8.37 5.86 2.78
C ASP A 186 9.37 6.01 1.62
N PHE A 187 9.04 6.84 0.62
CA PHE A 187 9.98 7.36 -0.37
C PHE A 187 10.65 8.65 0.12
N THR A 188 11.71 9.07 -0.57
CA THR A 188 12.17 10.46 -0.39
C THR A 188 11.13 11.45 -0.91
N MET A 189 11.08 12.66 -0.35
CA MET A 189 10.20 13.73 -0.84
C MET A 189 10.43 14.04 -2.33
N ALA A 190 11.67 13.90 -2.81
CA ALA A 190 11.97 14.09 -4.22
C ALA A 190 11.39 12.96 -5.08
N ASP A 191 11.54 11.71 -4.65
CA ASP A 191 11.06 10.53 -5.38
C ASP A 191 9.53 10.49 -5.44
N ILE A 192 8.84 10.80 -4.34
CA ILE A 192 7.37 10.80 -4.32
C ILE A 192 6.80 11.90 -5.22
N VAL A 193 7.40 13.10 -5.23
CA VAL A 193 6.98 14.20 -6.10
C VAL A 193 7.23 13.87 -7.57
N ALA A 194 8.34 13.19 -7.89
CA ALA A 194 8.67 12.82 -9.26
C ALA A 194 7.76 11.73 -9.85
N GLN A 195 7.21 10.86 -8.99
CA GLN A 195 6.42 9.70 -9.41
C GLN A 195 4.90 9.95 -9.36
N ARG A 196 4.44 10.84 -8.48
CA ARG A 196 3.01 11.10 -8.30
C ARG A 196 2.38 11.67 -9.57
N THR A 197 1.20 11.17 -9.89
CA THR A 197 0.34 11.75 -10.93
C THR A 197 0.05 13.22 -10.60
N PRO A 198 0.21 14.15 -11.56
CA PRO A 198 -0.16 15.55 -11.38
C PRO A 198 -1.59 15.72 -10.85
N ALA A 199 -1.81 16.72 -10.00
CA ALA A 199 -3.07 16.89 -9.27
C ALA A 199 -4.32 16.97 -10.17
N ASP A 200 -4.20 17.54 -11.37
CA ASP A 200 -5.27 17.66 -12.37
C ASP A 200 -5.60 16.33 -13.08
N LYS A 201 -4.70 15.35 -13.00
CA LYS A 201 -4.84 14.00 -13.60
C LYS A 201 -5.05 12.91 -12.56
N PHE A 202 -4.93 13.25 -11.28
CA PHE A 202 -5.04 12.30 -10.19
C PHE A 202 -6.45 11.70 -10.14
N PRO A 203 -6.61 10.37 -10.06
CA PRO A 203 -7.93 9.75 -10.03
C PRO A 203 -8.67 10.13 -8.73
N HIS A 204 -9.90 10.63 -8.86
CA HIS A 204 -10.76 10.91 -7.71
C HIS A 204 -11.86 9.86 -7.51
N ASP A 205 -12.10 9.02 -8.51
CA ASP A 205 -13.00 7.86 -8.48
C ASP A 205 -12.15 6.59 -8.39
N PHE A 206 -12.28 5.83 -7.30
CA PHE A 206 -11.55 4.58 -7.10
C PHE A 206 -12.40 3.37 -7.51
N LYS A 207 -13.41 3.56 -8.35
CA LYS A 207 -14.26 2.52 -8.95
C LYS A 207 -15.02 1.68 -7.93
N GLU A 208 -15.22 2.17 -6.72
CA GLU A 208 -16.11 1.55 -5.72
C GLU A 208 -17.53 1.26 -6.26
N PRO A 209 -18.15 2.10 -7.15
CA PRO A 209 -19.48 1.78 -7.67
C PRO A 209 -19.51 0.53 -8.57
N THR A 210 -18.36 0.10 -9.10
CA THR A 210 -18.28 -1.07 -9.99
C THR A 210 -18.35 -2.39 -9.25
N VAL A 211 -18.04 -2.40 -7.96
CA VAL A 211 -18.05 -3.60 -7.10
C VAL A 211 -19.23 -3.60 -6.12
N GLY A 212 -19.80 -2.43 -5.84
CA GLY A 212 -20.92 -2.26 -4.94
C GLY A 212 -20.57 -2.56 -3.48
N GLU A 213 -21.59 -2.55 -2.62
CA GLU A 213 -21.42 -2.90 -1.21
C GLU A 213 -21.37 -4.42 -1.04
N GLN A 214 -20.27 -4.92 -0.45
CA GLN A 214 -20.02 -6.36 -0.27
C GLN A 214 -19.61 -6.72 1.16
N ALA A 215 -19.35 -5.72 2.01
CA ALA A 215 -18.93 -5.94 3.38
C ALA A 215 -20.05 -6.52 4.24
N ALA A 216 -19.68 -7.26 5.28
CA ALA A 216 -20.64 -7.73 6.26
C ALA A 216 -21.34 -6.54 6.97
N PRO A 217 -22.64 -6.64 7.28
CA PRO A 217 -23.37 -5.57 7.97
C PRO A 217 -22.73 -5.11 9.28
N ALA A 218 -22.05 -5.99 10.01
CA ALA A 218 -21.34 -5.65 11.24
C ALA A 218 -20.17 -4.67 10.97
N MET A 219 -19.33 -4.97 9.97
CA MET A 219 -18.22 -4.11 9.58
C MET A 219 -18.70 -2.73 9.14
N ARG A 220 -19.76 -2.69 8.33
CA ARG A 220 -20.39 -1.43 7.90
C ARG A 220 -20.85 -0.57 9.06
N ARG A 221 -21.62 -1.15 9.99
CA ARG A 221 -22.10 -0.42 11.17
C ARG A 221 -20.95 0.12 12.01
N THR A 222 -19.89 -0.67 12.23
CA THR A 222 -18.73 -0.23 13.01
C THR A 222 -17.95 0.87 12.29
N ALA A 223 -17.70 0.74 10.99
CA ALA A 223 -17.05 1.78 10.18
C ALA A 223 -17.85 3.09 10.16
N GLU A 224 -19.17 3.02 9.93
CA GLU A 224 -20.07 4.17 9.94
C GLU A 224 -20.12 4.83 11.32
N ALA A 225 -20.22 4.06 12.41
CA ALA A 225 -20.24 4.59 13.77
C ALA A 225 -18.93 5.28 14.15
N LEU A 226 -17.79 4.66 13.81
CA LEU A 226 -16.47 5.23 14.05
C LEU A 226 -16.28 6.52 13.26
N GLN A 227 -16.57 6.49 11.95
CA GLN A 227 -16.40 7.64 11.08
C GLN A 227 -17.34 8.80 11.47
N THR A 228 -18.57 8.50 11.87
CA THR A 228 -19.52 9.50 12.40
C THR A 228 -18.93 10.19 13.64
N ALA A 229 -18.34 9.42 14.56
CA ALA A 229 -17.71 9.97 15.76
C ALA A 229 -16.47 10.82 15.43
N PHE A 230 -15.63 10.37 14.50
CA PHE A 230 -14.47 11.13 14.02
C PHE A 230 -14.88 12.45 13.36
N ALA A 231 -15.85 12.42 12.45
CA ALA A 231 -16.38 13.61 11.79
C ALA A 231 -16.99 14.61 12.79
N ALA A 232 -17.64 14.11 13.84
CA ALA A 232 -18.25 14.92 14.90
C ALA A 232 -17.27 15.37 16.00
N LYS A 233 -15.96 15.09 15.89
CA LYS A 233 -14.95 15.38 16.93
C LYS A 233 -15.28 14.75 18.28
N ASN A 234 -16.02 13.65 18.28
CA ASN A 234 -16.54 13.04 19.50
C ASN A 234 -15.67 11.85 19.91
N ALA A 235 -14.56 12.16 20.60
CA ALA A 235 -13.62 11.14 21.07
C ALA A 235 -14.27 10.10 21.99
N GLN A 236 -15.24 10.50 22.82
CA GLN A 236 -15.96 9.58 23.69
C GLN A 236 -16.82 8.59 22.88
N ALA A 237 -17.55 9.07 21.87
CA ALA A 237 -18.32 8.20 21.00
C ALA A 237 -17.42 7.27 20.17
N ALA A 238 -16.29 7.77 19.69
CA ALA A 238 -15.30 6.96 18.98
C ALA A 238 -14.75 5.86 19.90
N ALA A 239 -14.34 6.20 21.12
CA ALA A 239 -13.81 5.22 22.07
C ALA A 239 -14.82 4.12 22.43
N ARG A 240 -16.14 4.39 22.42
CA ARG A 240 -17.18 3.40 22.76
C ARG A 240 -17.22 2.20 21.81
N VAL A 241 -16.77 2.35 20.56
CA VAL A 241 -16.72 1.22 19.62
C VAL A 241 -15.48 0.33 19.78
N PHE A 242 -14.51 0.74 20.61
CA PHE A 242 -13.32 -0.06 20.89
C PHE A 242 -13.52 -1.04 22.07
N ALA A 243 -12.84 -2.17 21.99
CA ALA A 243 -12.61 -3.07 23.12
C ALA A 243 -11.73 -2.38 24.18
N TYR A 244 -11.73 -2.89 25.41
CA TYR A 244 -11.04 -2.24 26.54
C TYR A 244 -9.52 -2.14 26.35
N ASP A 245 -8.93 -3.17 25.77
CA ASP A 245 -7.51 -3.39 25.50
C ASP A 245 -7.14 -3.14 24.02
N ALA A 246 -8.01 -2.44 23.29
CA ALA A 246 -7.83 -2.26 21.86
C ALA A 246 -6.54 -1.49 21.51
N VAL A 247 -6.05 -1.73 20.30
CA VAL A 247 -4.89 -1.04 19.73
C VAL A 247 -5.32 -0.06 18.65
N PHE A 248 -4.87 1.18 18.75
CA PHE A 248 -4.97 2.17 17.68
C PHE A 248 -3.58 2.41 17.10
N GLU A 249 -3.41 2.11 15.82
CA GLU A 249 -2.16 2.27 15.09
C GLU A 249 -2.38 3.23 13.91
N ASP A 250 -1.65 4.35 13.90
CA ASP A 250 -1.52 5.20 12.72
C ASP A 250 -0.11 4.98 12.14
N ARG A 251 -0.06 4.29 11.00
CA ARG A 251 1.21 3.91 10.37
C ARG A 251 1.93 5.13 9.80
N THR A 252 1.18 6.11 9.32
CA THR A 252 1.73 7.37 8.82
C THR A 252 2.37 8.14 9.96
N LEU A 253 1.74 8.19 11.14
CA LEU A 253 2.33 8.85 12.30
C LEU A 253 3.36 7.99 13.05
N HIS A 254 3.54 6.71 12.67
CA HIS A 254 4.39 5.76 13.42
C HIS A 254 3.99 5.70 14.90
N ALA A 255 2.69 5.84 15.18
CA ALA A 255 2.15 5.97 16.52
C ALA A 255 1.25 4.78 16.86
N THR A 256 1.37 4.28 18.09
CA THR A 256 0.49 3.25 18.64
C THR A 256 -0.02 3.68 20.01
N VAL A 257 -1.33 3.60 20.20
CA VAL A 257 -2.02 3.87 21.47
C VAL A 257 -2.77 2.62 21.88
N VAL A 258 -2.55 2.15 23.11
CA VAL A 258 -3.13 0.90 23.61
C VAL A 258 -4.10 1.19 24.74
N GLY A 259 -5.27 0.57 24.68
CA GLY A 259 -6.32 0.68 25.68
C GLY A 259 -7.33 1.79 25.37
N ARG A 260 -8.61 1.47 25.55
CA ARG A 260 -9.74 2.35 25.18
C ARG A 260 -9.66 3.75 25.80
N GLN A 261 -9.24 3.84 27.06
CA GLN A 261 -9.14 5.12 27.77
C GLN A 261 -8.05 6.01 27.15
N HIS A 262 -6.88 5.44 26.85
CA HIS A 262 -5.78 6.15 26.20
C HIS A 262 -6.15 6.55 24.77
N ILE A 263 -6.83 5.66 24.03
CA ILE A 263 -7.38 5.98 22.70
C ILE A 263 -8.34 7.17 22.78
N GLN A 264 -9.27 7.18 23.76
CA GLN A 264 -10.18 8.30 23.97
C GLN A 264 -9.42 9.61 24.22
N ALA A 265 -8.42 9.57 25.11
CA ALA A 265 -7.63 10.75 25.47
C ALA A 265 -6.84 11.29 24.27
N TYR A 266 -6.16 10.41 23.53
CA TYR A 266 -5.44 10.75 22.30
C TYR A 266 -6.38 11.38 21.27
N LEU A 267 -7.51 10.73 20.96
CA LEU A 267 -8.48 11.25 20.01
C LEU A 267 -9.06 12.60 20.44
N GLY A 268 -9.26 12.82 21.74
CA GLY A 268 -9.72 14.11 22.29
C GLY A 268 -8.75 15.26 21.97
N ARG A 269 -7.44 14.97 21.89
CA ARG A 269 -6.41 15.95 21.53
C ARG A 269 -6.15 16.05 20.03
N ALA A 270 -6.22 14.92 19.31
CA ALA A 270 -5.71 14.81 17.94
C ALA A 270 -6.78 14.93 16.84
N LEU A 271 -8.05 14.61 17.11
CA LEU A 271 -9.08 14.44 16.05
C LEU A 271 -9.21 15.64 15.10
N ASN A 272 -9.03 16.87 15.60
CA ASN A 272 -9.14 18.08 14.78
C ASN A 272 -8.06 18.20 13.69
N LEU A 273 -6.94 17.50 13.84
CA LEU A 273 -5.79 17.57 12.94
C LEU A 273 -5.67 16.32 12.06
N LEU A 274 -6.31 15.23 12.44
CA LEU A 274 -6.25 13.96 11.72
C LEU A 274 -7.03 14.05 10.39
N PRO A 275 -6.48 13.55 9.28
CA PRO A 275 -7.12 13.66 7.96
C PRO A 275 -8.41 12.82 7.86
N TYR A 276 -8.48 11.73 8.62
CA TYR A 276 -9.69 10.92 8.80
C TYR A 276 -10.62 11.44 9.92
N GLY A 277 -10.41 12.67 10.38
CA GLY A 277 -11.24 13.36 11.37
C GLY A 277 -12.38 14.18 10.72
N PRO A 278 -12.60 15.43 11.17
CA PRO A 278 -13.64 16.33 10.64
C PRO A 278 -13.62 16.49 9.12
N GLY A 279 -14.81 16.44 8.51
CA GLY A 279 -14.99 16.58 7.06
C GLY A 279 -14.69 15.33 6.25
N SER A 280 -14.17 14.27 6.88
CA SER A 280 -13.96 13.00 6.19
C SER A 280 -15.20 12.10 6.20
N LEU A 281 -15.37 11.33 5.14
CA LEU A 281 -16.51 10.45 4.89
C LEU A 281 -16.03 9.04 4.57
N VAL A 282 -16.84 8.03 4.93
CA VAL A 282 -16.62 6.66 4.43
C VAL A 282 -16.82 6.66 2.92
N ARG A 283 -15.86 6.10 2.20
CA ARG A 283 -15.89 5.91 0.75
C ARG A 283 -16.39 4.53 0.37
N HIS A 284 -15.77 3.50 0.93
CA HIS A 284 -16.04 2.10 0.61
C HIS A 284 -15.68 1.21 1.80
N VAL A 285 -16.51 0.20 2.08
CA VAL A 285 -16.28 -0.74 3.19
C VAL A 285 -16.00 -2.13 2.61
N VAL A 286 -15.06 -2.83 3.22
CA VAL A 286 -14.68 -4.20 2.84
C VAL A 286 -14.60 -5.10 4.06
N GLY A 287 -14.76 -6.40 3.86
CA GLY A 287 -14.47 -7.43 4.86
C GLY A 287 -15.66 -8.21 5.38
N SER A 288 -15.33 -9.10 6.32
CA SER A 288 -16.23 -10.02 7.00
C SER A 288 -16.83 -9.36 8.25
N ALA A 289 -17.55 -10.14 9.06
CA ALA A 289 -18.10 -9.64 10.33
C ALA A 289 -17.03 -9.37 11.40
N VAL A 290 -15.81 -9.90 11.24
CA VAL A 290 -14.74 -9.84 12.25
C VAL A 290 -13.45 -9.19 11.75
N GLY A 291 -13.22 -9.09 10.44
CA GLY A 291 -12.02 -8.47 9.88
C GLY A 291 -12.33 -7.75 8.58
N GLY A 292 -11.76 -6.57 8.38
CA GLY A 292 -12.00 -5.77 7.20
C GLY A 292 -11.48 -4.35 7.37
N GLY A 293 -12.24 -3.39 6.87
CA GLY A 293 -11.92 -1.99 7.01
C GLY A 293 -12.76 -1.10 6.12
N TYR A 294 -12.39 0.16 6.05
CA TYR A 294 -12.98 1.11 5.13
C TYR A 294 -11.96 2.10 4.57
N GLU A 295 -12.21 2.50 3.34
CA GLU A 295 -11.57 3.63 2.68
C GLU A 295 -12.31 4.90 3.08
N TRP A 296 -11.60 6.02 3.21
CA TRP A 296 -12.20 7.32 3.51
C TRP A 296 -11.68 8.42 2.59
N VAL A 297 -12.45 9.51 2.51
CA VAL A 297 -12.11 10.70 1.72
C VAL A 297 -12.35 11.96 2.54
N ASN A 298 -11.43 12.93 2.47
CA ASN A 298 -11.54 14.26 3.06
C ASN A 298 -11.07 15.32 2.05
N ARG A 299 -12.00 15.81 1.21
CA ARG A 299 -11.66 16.74 0.11
C ARG A 299 -11.12 18.10 0.57
N HIS A 300 -11.24 18.42 1.86
CA HIS A 300 -10.78 19.67 2.44
C HIS A 300 -9.45 19.52 3.18
N ASN A 301 -8.90 18.31 3.26
CA ASN A 301 -7.58 18.04 3.84
C ASN A 301 -6.55 17.79 2.72
N PRO A 302 -5.28 18.23 2.88
CA PRO A 302 -4.23 17.90 1.92
C PRO A 302 -4.06 16.39 1.68
N ALA A 303 -4.13 15.57 2.74
CA ALA A 303 -4.25 14.12 2.62
C ALA A 303 -5.72 13.75 2.36
N THR A 304 -6.10 13.82 1.08
CA THR A 304 -7.51 13.74 0.68
C THR A 304 -8.15 12.36 0.86
N HIS A 305 -7.38 11.31 1.08
CA HIS A 305 -7.86 9.94 1.20
C HIS A 305 -6.90 9.07 1.99
N GLY A 306 -7.41 7.93 2.45
CA GLY A 306 -6.66 6.91 3.15
C GLY A 306 -7.53 5.68 3.41
N GLY A 307 -6.96 4.73 4.15
CA GLY A 307 -7.62 3.49 4.50
C GLY A 307 -7.45 3.16 5.97
N THR A 308 -8.51 2.61 6.57
CA THR A 308 -8.55 2.14 7.96
C THR A 308 -8.92 0.66 7.99
N ALA A 309 -8.00 -0.18 8.41
CA ALA A 309 -8.21 -1.60 8.68
C ALA A 309 -8.76 -1.80 10.11
N LEU A 310 -9.71 -2.73 10.26
CA LEU A 310 -10.41 -3.03 11.51
C LEU A 310 -10.43 -4.53 11.79
N GLU A 311 -10.05 -4.89 13.02
CA GLU A 311 -10.25 -6.19 13.64
C GLU A 311 -11.31 -6.06 14.72
N LEU A 312 -12.33 -6.92 14.69
CA LEU A 312 -13.47 -6.87 15.60
C LEU A 312 -13.56 -8.14 16.44
N ASP A 313 -13.90 -7.99 17.72
CA ASP A 313 -14.27 -9.11 18.58
C ASP A 313 -15.65 -9.68 18.21
N ALA A 314 -16.05 -10.77 18.86
CA ALA A 314 -17.35 -11.40 18.67
C ALA A 314 -18.55 -10.49 19.01
N ALA A 315 -18.34 -9.39 19.76
CA ALA A 315 -19.35 -8.39 20.07
C ALA A 315 -19.34 -7.21 19.07
N GLY A 316 -18.49 -7.24 18.04
CA GLY A 316 -18.35 -6.19 17.03
C GLY A 316 -17.55 -4.98 17.50
N ARG A 317 -16.83 -5.07 18.64
CA ARG A 317 -15.95 -4.01 19.14
C ARG A 317 -14.59 -4.11 18.49
N ILE A 318 -14.00 -2.95 18.17
CA ILE A 318 -12.67 -2.87 17.55
C ILE A 318 -11.61 -3.31 18.55
N THR A 319 -10.90 -4.39 18.25
CA THR A 319 -9.72 -4.86 19.00
C THR A 319 -8.44 -4.27 18.43
N ARG A 320 -8.39 -3.99 17.13
CA ARG A 320 -7.33 -3.22 16.50
C ARG A 320 -7.87 -2.35 15.36
N LEU A 321 -7.39 -1.12 15.33
CA LEU A 321 -7.48 -0.21 14.19
C LEU A 321 -6.06 0.04 13.67
N THR A 322 -5.86 -0.12 12.38
CA THR A 322 -4.64 0.31 11.69
C THR A 322 -5.02 1.25 10.55
N THR A 323 -4.55 2.49 10.55
CA THR A 323 -4.81 3.47 9.50
C THR A 323 -3.54 3.86 8.76
N ALA A 324 -3.68 4.14 7.47
CA ALA A 324 -2.62 4.67 6.62
C ALA A 324 -3.17 5.72 5.66
N TRP A 325 -2.37 6.76 5.46
CA TRP A 325 -2.64 7.88 4.58
C TRP A 325 -1.31 8.52 4.17
N ASP A 326 -1.36 9.38 3.17
CA ASP A 326 -0.13 9.94 2.62
C ASP A 326 0.36 11.17 3.42
N GLY A 327 1.35 10.93 4.29
CA GLY A 327 1.97 11.96 5.12
C GLY A 327 2.79 12.96 4.31
N SER A 328 3.19 12.63 3.08
CA SER A 328 3.97 13.54 2.23
C SER A 328 3.17 14.74 1.72
N LEU A 329 1.83 14.67 1.80
CA LEU A 329 0.92 15.76 1.43
C LEU A 329 0.66 16.74 2.57
N VAL A 330 1.09 16.44 3.79
CA VAL A 330 0.78 17.24 4.98
C VAL A 330 2.01 17.99 5.47
N ASP A 331 1.80 19.23 5.92
CA ASP A 331 2.88 20.07 6.45
C ASP A 331 3.56 19.39 7.66
N LYS A 332 4.90 19.42 7.68
CA LYS A 332 5.71 18.82 8.74
C LYS A 332 5.33 19.31 10.14
N ARG A 333 4.89 20.57 10.29
CA ARG A 333 4.42 21.13 11.57
C ARG A 333 3.17 20.41 12.06
N VAL A 334 2.22 20.12 11.17
CA VAL A 334 1.00 19.37 11.52
C VAL A 334 1.36 17.95 11.95
N LEU A 335 2.27 17.28 11.23
CA LEU A 335 2.76 15.94 11.61
C LEU A 335 3.44 15.96 12.99
N THR A 336 4.28 16.97 13.25
CA THR A 336 4.95 17.14 14.54
C THR A 336 3.94 17.41 15.67
N GLU A 337 2.92 18.22 15.40
CA GLU A 337 1.86 18.49 16.37
C GLU A 337 1.05 17.23 16.68
N LEU A 338 0.67 16.46 15.65
CA LEU A 338 -0.04 15.18 15.80
C LEU A 338 0.76 14.18 16.65
N LEU A 339 2.06 14.06 16.41
CA LEU A 339 2.97 13.25 17.22
C LEU A 339 3.00 13.75 18.67
N ALA A 340 3.11 15.05 18.90
CA ALA A 340 3.10 15.62 20.25
C ALA A 340 1.79 15.33 20.99
N ARG A 341 0.64 15.23 20.29
CA ARG A 341 -0.64 14.84 20.91
C ARG A 341 -0.66 13.41 21.47
N SER A 342 0.30 12.56 21.12
CA SER A 342 0.44 11.21 21.69
C SER A 342 0.98 11.22 23.13
N ILE A 343 1.63 12.31 23.56
CA ILE A 343 2.16 12.45 24.92
C ILE A 343 1.00 12.73 25.88
N GLU A 344 0.97 12.03 27.01
CA GLU A 344 0.03 12.25 28.10
C GLU A 344 0.57 13.31 29.07
N GLU A 345 -0.31 14.21 29.51
CA GLU A 345 -0.02 15.23 30.54
C GLU A 345 -0.55 14.81 31.90
#